data_AF-A0A6T8N459-F1
#
_entry.id   AF-A0A6T8N459-F1
#
_cell.length_a   1.000
_cell.length_b   1.000
_cell.length_c   1.000
_cell.angle_alpha   90.00
_cell.angle_beta   90.00
_cell.angle_gamma   90.00
#
_symmetry.space_group_name_H-M   'P 1'
#
loop_
_entity.id
_entity.type
_entity.pdbx_description
1 polymer ?
#
loop_
_entity_poly.entity_id
_entity_poly.type
_entity_poly.pdbx_seq_one_letter_code
_entity_poly.pdbx_strand_id
1 'polypeptide(L)'
;MAKVRAQESRACEGPDAMSPDQAYDRLDKMAMSLSIDGMKAGEAPMGLQEDAALRSGTPSSGSSLCSTGHNTPVEEHKPAHRGSSARDDGWPNVQPDLAWEEGAHYTVIPATADRGGLYYSPHCDDEYTLQAIKSNTKLFYFSNDLPERYLSFCADWGPVNIGLIIRFCKELRAKWEHPRLLRRPLVYYSSPEPQRFTNTAMMLASYLMFDHDRTPEEAIYPFARIGPTPFECYRDATWATSTFDLHALSCLKGLRRAADLGWLGQSPIDHFDVAEYETYDDPRAYNLHLITPKFIAFLGPQDRKPGLPWGVFQHEPSEYVQEFRSRGVKAVVRLNEPGTYDKGAFERHGIVVHDLEFQDCTTPSADIVKRFLDCVDTVDGPVAIHCLAGLGRTGTLIAVHMMKHSGFTAREAIGYLRIMRPGSVIGPQQQYLEMVQRATWDGNTVVMPEGSWGEVRADDCARMASEVAQAVRNGRAQVDGA
;
A
#
# COMPACT_ATOMS: atom_id res chain seq x y z
N MET A 1 -13.50 -34.41 27.46
CA MET A 1 -13.22 -33.31 26.51
C MET A 1 -13.75 -33.55 25.09
N ALA A 2 -14.88 -34.26 24.90
CA ALA A 2 -15.49 -34.44 23.57
C ALA A 2 -17.02 -34.20 23.55
N LYS A 3 -17.57 -33.56 24.59
CA LYS A 3 -19.01 -33.24 24.70
C LYS A 3 -19.34 -31.77 24.98
N VAL A 4 -18.34 -30.88 25.00
CA VAL A 4 -18.55 -29.42 25.14
C VAL A 4 -18.45 -28.70 23.79
N ARG A 5 -17.82 -29.29 22.78
CA ARG A 5 -17.70 -28.72 21.42
C ARG A 5 -18.96 -28.83 20.53
N ALA A 6 -20.01 -29.51 21.00
CA ALA A 6 -21.23 -29.75 20.21
C ALA A 6 -22.41 -28.85 20.60
N GLN A 7 -22.23 -27.93 21.56
CA GLN A 7 -23.29 -27.01 22.01
C GLN A 7 -23.07 -25.54 21.62
N GLU A 8 -21.90 -25.17 21.09
CA GLU A 8 -21.65 -23.80 20.59
C GLU A 8 -21.90 -23.66 19.08
N SER A 9 -22.12 -24.75 18.35
CA SER A 9 -22.37 -24.74 16.89
C SER A 9 -23.85 -24.62 16.51
N ARG A 10 -24.73 -24.16 17.40
CA ARG A 10 -26.19 -24.05 17.16
C ARG A 10 -26.82 -22.70 17.52
N ALA A 11 -26.02 -21.66 17.75
CA ALA A 11 -26.52 -20.33 18.14
C ALA A 11 -26.32 -19.21 17.11
N CYS A 12 -25.83 -19.51 15.89
CA CYS A 12 -25.67 -18.51 14.83
C CYS A 12 -26.16 -19.04 13.47
N GLU A 13 -27.45 -19.34 13.36
CA GLU A 13 -28.13 -19.42 12.06
C GLU A 13 -29.30 -18.44 12.10
N GLY A 14 -28.99 -17.16 11.85
CA GLY A 14 -29.98 -16.16 11.44
C GLY A 14 -30.08 -16.12 9.91
N PRO A 15 -31.21 -15.74 9.31
CA PRO A 15 -31.46 -15.91 7.88
C PRO A 15 -30.76 -14.89 6.94
N ASP A 16 -29.65 -14.27 7.36
CA ASP A 16 -28.89 -13.30 6.54
C ASP A 16 -27.37 -13.43 6.79
N ALA A 17 -26.82 -14.65 6.72
CA ALA A 17 -25.37 -14.84 6.69
C ALA A 17 -24.84 -14.54 5.28
N MET A 18 -24.45 -13.28 5.05
CA MET A 18 -23.75 -12.84 3.83
C MET A 18 -22.41 -13.57 3.67
N SER A 19 -22.09 -14.01 2.44
CA SER A 19 -20.80 -14.63 2.16
C SER A 19 -19.65 -13.60 2.21
N PRO A 20 -18.41 -14.02 2.49
CA PRO A 20 -17.23 -13.14 2.46
C PRO A 20 -17.10 -12.35 1.15
N ASP A 21 -17.46 -12.95 0.01
CA ASP A 21 -17.44 -12.29 -1.30
C ASP A 21 -18.41 -11.10 -1.41
N GLN A 22 -19.53 -11.13 -0.67
CA GLN A 22 -20.49 -10.02 -0.63
C GLN A 22 -20.05 -8.87 0.29
N ALA A 23 -19.08 -9.10 1.19
CA ALA A 23 -18.47 -8.06 2.01
C ALA A 23 -17.41 -7.27 1.22
N TYR A 24 -16.68 -7.94 0.33
CA TYR A 24 -15.68 -7.31 -0.55
C TYR A 24 -16.31 -6.40 -1.62
N ASP A 25 -17.42 -6.82 -2.23
CA ASP A 25 -18.11 -6.09 -3.31
C ASP A 25 -18.75 -4.75 -2.85
N ARG A 26 -18.77 -4.48 -1.54
CA ARG A 26 -19.30 -3.23 -0.96
C ARG A 26 -18.23 -2.26 -0.47
N LEU A 27 -17.00 -2.70 -0.21
CA LEU A 27 -15.89 -1.79 0.13
C LEU A 27 -15.52 -0.90 -1.07
N ASP A 28 -15.64 -1.42 -2.29
CA ASP A 28 -15.49 -0.66 -3.55
C ASP A 28 -16.51 0.49 -3.67
N LYS A 29 -17.72 0.34 -3.09
CA LYS A 29 -18.74 1.41 -3.11
C LYS A 29 -18.47 2.50 -2.08
N MET A 30 -17.62 2.25 -1.08
CA MET A 30 -17.31 3.20 -0.01
C MET A 30 -16.12 4.11 -0.32
N ALA A 31 -15.15 3.66 -1.13
CA ALA A 31 -14.09 4.53 -1.64
C ALA A 31 -14.66 5.73 -2.44
N MET A 32 -15.84 5.58 -3.04
CA MET A 32 -16.55 6.67 -3.71
C MET A 32 -17.25 7.66 -2.77
N SER A 33 -17.57 7.30 -1.52
CA SER A 33 -18.33 8.19 -0.61
C SER A 33 -17.47 9.06 0.31
N LEU A 34 -16.15 8.83 0.39
CA LEU A 34 -15.22 9.63 1.18
C LEU A 34 -14.59 10.81 0.39
N SER A 35 -15.04 11.04 -0.84
CA SER A 35 -14.51 12.07 -1.75
C SER A 35 -15.31 13.39 -1.79
N ILE A 36 -16.38 13.57 -1.00
CA ILE A 36 -17.26 14.76 -1.13
C ILE A 36 -17.65 15.37 0.22
N ASP A 37 -16.73 15.55 1.17
CA ASP A 37 -16.92 16.56 2.24
C ASP A 37 -15.58 16.88 2.93
N GLY A 38 -14.80 17.77 2.31
CA GLY A 38 -13.50 18.19 2.84
C GLY A 38 -12.83 19.34 2.08
N MET A 39 -13.59 20.16 1.36
CA MET A 39 -13.07 21.39 0.73
C MET A 39 -14.20 22.43 0.63
N LYS A 40 -14.37 23.28 1.65
CA LYS A 40 -14.92 24.63 1.45
C LYS A 40 -14.10 25.64 2.25
N ALA A 41 -13.44 26.52 1.49
CA ALA A 41 -12.69 27.67 1.97
C ALA A 41 -13.61 28.69 2.67
N GLY A 42 -13.03 29.46 3.60
CA GLY A 42 -13.73 30.32 4.54
C GLY A 42 -14.26 31.66 4.01
N GLU A 43 -15.27 32.14 4.77
CA GLU A 43 -15.69 33.51 5.14
C GLU A 43 -16.03 34.53 4.02
N ALA A 44 -17.08 35.36 4.05
CA ALA A 44 -18.27 35.64 4.89
C ALA A 44 -19.12 36.72 4.13
N PRO A 45 -20.06 37.48 4.74
CA PRO A 45 -21.44 37.16 5.12
C PRO A 45 -22.51 38.10 4.47
N MET A 46 -23.80 37.72 4.47
CA MET A 46 -24.97 38.59 4.78
C MET A 46 -26.32 37.97 4.34
N GLY A 47 -27.27 37.90 5.28
CA GLY A 47 -28.63 38.42 5.09
C GLY A 47 -29.76 37.49 4.62
N LEU A 48 -30.66 37.18 5.57
CA LEU A 48 -32.14 37.07 5.46
C LEU A 48 -32.71 35.81 4.76
N GLN A 49 -33.43 34.92 5.48
CA GLN A 49 -34.92 34.88 5.62
C GLN A 49 -35.65 34.89 4.27
N GLU A 50 -36.64 34.08 3.93
CA GLU A 50 -37.49 33.08 4.57
C GLU A 50 -38.32 32.45 3.41
N ASP A 51 -38.85 31.24 3.64
CA ASP A 51 -40.14 30.73 3.16
C ASP A 51 -40.51 30.52 1.67
N ALA A 52 -40.81 29.24 1.42
CA ALA A 52 -42.10 28.71 0.94
C ALA A 52 -42.51 28.78 -0.55
N ALA A 53 -42.76 27.56 -1.05
CA ALA A 53 -44.03 27.13 -1.67
C ALA A 53 -44.29 27.29 -3.19
N LEU A 54 -44.67 26.13 -3.74
CA LEU A 54 -45.68 25.86 -4.77
C LEU A 54 -45.42 26.10 -6.27
N ARG A 55 -45.38 24.96 -6.98
CA ARG A 55 -46.22 24.52 -8.11
C ARG A 55 -46.35 25.40 -9.38
N SER A 56 -46.13 24.68 -10.49
CA SER A 56 -46.86 24.65 -11.76
C SER A 56 -46.55 25.69 -12.83
N GLY A 57 -46.36 25.20 -14.07
CA GLY A 57 -46.54 25.98 -15.30
C GLY A 57 -45.49 25.79 -16.38
N THR A 58 -45.67 24.81 -17.26
CA THR A 58 -45.34 24.93 -18.69
C THR A 58 -46.57 25.50 -19.43
N PRO A 59 -46.57 25.84 -20.74
CA PRO A 59 -45.51 25.88 -21.77
C PRO A 59 -45.54 27.16 -22.67
N SER A 60 -44.56 27.31 -23.57
CA SER A 60 -44.73 27.83 -24.98
C SER A 60 -43.36 28.13 -25.59
N SER A 61 -42.86 27.30 -26.52
CA SER A 61 -42.93 27.46 -27.98
C SER A 61 -41.98 28.52 -28.56
N GLY A 62 -41.01 28.08 -29.36
CA GLY A 62 -40.16 28.93 -30.19
C GLY A 62 -39.14 28.09 -30.96
N SER A 63 -39.53 27.61 -32.14
CA SER A 63 -38.73 26.81 -33.07
C SER A 63 -37.95 27.67 -34.07
N SER A 64 -36.66 27.40 -34.26
CA SER A 64 -35.94 27.46 -35.55
C SER A 64 -34.63 26.67 -35.41
N LEU A 65 -34.53 25.43 -35.90
CA LEU A 65 -34.13 25.00 -37.24
C LEU A 65 -32.76 25.51 -37.75
N CYS A 66 -31.81 24.57 -37.71
CA CYS A 66 -30.77 24.22 -38.68
C CYS A 66 -29.60 25.17 -38.98
N SER A 67 -28.38 24.72 -38.66
CA SER A 67 -27.44 24.24 -39.70
C SER A 67 -26.24 23.47 -39.13
N THR A 68 -26.17 22.19 -39.51
CA THR A 68 -24.99 21.44 -39.98
C THR A 68 -23.58 21.81 -39.44
N GLY A 69 -22.99 20.87 -38.69
CA GLY A 69 -21.55 20.76 -38.50
C GLY A 69 -21.19 19.32 -38.11
N HIS A 70 -20.25 18.72 -38.83
CA HIS A 70 -19.87 17.31 -38.74
C HIS A 70 -19.45 16.85 -37.33
N ASN A 71 -19.92 15.65 -36.94
CA ASN A 71 -19.32 14.85 -35.88
C ASN A 71 -17.95 14.32 -36.36
N THR A 72 -16.87 14.89 -35.83
CA THR A 72 -15.60 14.19 -35.69
C THR A 72 -15.64 13.40 -34.38
N PRO A 73 -15.18 12.13 -34.34
CA PRO A 73 -15.08 11.39 -33.09
C PRO A 73 -14.04 12.06 -32.19
N VAL A 74 -14.40 12.29 -30.93
CA VAL A 74 -13.47 12.72 -29.89
C VAL A 74 -12.46 11.59 -29.70
N GLU A 75 -11.21 11.82 -30.10
CA GLU A 75 -10.09 10.95 -29.76
C GLU A 75 -9.97 10.87 -28.24
N GLU A 76 -10.04 9.66 -27.70
CA GLU A 76 -9.59 9.37 -26.34
C GLU A 76 -8.12 9.78 -26.23
N HIS A 77 -7.86 10.85 -25.47
CA HIS A 77 -6.50 11.22 -25.11
C HIS A 77 -5.85 10.09 -24.31
N LYS A 78 -5.01 9.30 -24.98
CA LYS A 78 -4.01 8.45 -24.35
C LYS A 78 -3.14 9.32 -23.43
N PRO A 79 -2.91 8.93 -22.17
CA PRO A 79 -2.01 9.67 -21.32
C PRO A 79 -0.60 9.60 -21.91
N ALA A 80 -0.02 10.77 -22.18
CA ALA A 80 1.37 10.90 -22.60
C ALA A 80 2.28 10.33 -21.51
N HIS A 81 3.04 9.28 -21.85
CA HIS A 81 4.14 8.78 -21.05
C HIS A 81 5.11 9.94 -20.75
N ARG A 82 5.10 10.45 -19.52
CA ARG A 82 6.15 11.35 -19.05
C ARG A 82 7.44 10.55 -18.99
N GLY A 83 8.45 10.97 -19.74
CA GLY A 83 9.80 10.41 -19.66
C GLY A 83 10.28 10.45 -18.21
N SER A 84 10.66 9.28 -17.69
CA SER A 84 11.12 9.11 -16.31
C SER A 84 12.29 10.05 -16.04
N SER A 85 12.20 10.85 -14.99
CA SER A 85 13.40 11.46 -14.38
C SER A 85 14.42 10.35 -14.09
N ALA A 86 15.70 10.67 -14.26
CA ALA A 86 16.81 9.71 -14.19
C ALA A 86 16.66 8.69 -13.04
N ARG A 87 16.82 7.41 -13.38
CA ARG A 87 16.62 6.19 -12.56
C ARG A 87 17.68 6.05 -11.45
N ASP A 88 17.73 6.98 -10.52
CA ASP A 88 18.70 7.00 -9.42
C ASP A 88 18.25 6.19 -8.18
N ASP A 89 17.16 5.43 -8.31
CA ASP A 89 16.60 4.57 -7.26
C ASP A 89 17.17 3.13 -7.27
N GLY A 90 18.17 2.90 -8.12
CA GLY A 90 18.81 1.61 -8.28
C GLY A 90 18.01 0.60 -9.11
N TRP A 91 16.97 1.03 -9.87
CA TRP A 91 16.34 0.18 -10.89
C TRP A 91 17.40 -0.48 -11.77
N PRO A 92 17.28 -1.78 -12.11
CA PRO A 92 18.31 -2.45 -12.88
C PRO A 92 18.52 -1.70 -14.19
N ASN A 93 19.77 -1.32 -14.50
CA ASN A 93 20.12 -0.72 -15.78
C ASN A 93 20.16 -1.80 -16.88
N VAL A 94 19.00 -2.39 -17.12
CA VAL A 94 18.77 -3.45 -18.09
C VAL A 94 18.18 -2.79 -19.32
N GLN A 95 18.87 -2.92 -20.44
CA GLN A 95 18.28 -2.60 -21.73
C GLN A 95 17.31 -3.73 -22.07
N PRO A 96 16.00 -3.45 -22.28
CA PRO A 96 15.06 -4.47 -22.66
C PRO A 96 15.51 -5.16 -23.95
N ASP A 97 15.58 -6.48 -23.92
CA ASP A 97 15.99 -7.32 -25.05
C ASP A 97 14.92 -8.38 -25.41
N LEU A 98 13.80 -8.38 -24.69
CA LEU A 98 12.60 -9.15 -24.99
C LEU A 98 11.46 -8.19 -25.36
N ALA A 99 10.79 -8.41 -26.48
CA ALA A 99 9.63 -7.61 -26.86
C ALA A 99 8.41 -8.04 -26.04
N TRP A 100 7.60 -7.07 -25.59
CA TRP A 100 6.31 -7.34 -24.99
C TRP A 100 5.32 -7.84 -26.05
N GLU A 101 4.93 -9.10 -25.90
CA GLU A 101 3.99 -9.84 -26.72
C GLU A 101 2.93 -10.53 -25.84
N GLU A 102 1.67 -10.39 -26.24
CA GLU A 102 0.50 -11.03 -25.63
C GLU A 102 0.61 -12.56 -25.76
N GLY A 103 0.45 -13.29 -24.65
CA GLY A 103 0.57 -14.75 -24.61
C GLY A 103 1.98 -15.31 -24.75
N ALA A 104 3.01 -14.47 -24.82
CA ALA A 104 4.39 -14.93 -24.82
C ALA A 104 4.76 -15.52 -23.45
N HIS A 105 5.53 -16.62 -23.46
CA HIS A 105 6.00 -17.26 -22.24
C HIS A 105 7.40 -16.75 -21.86
N TYR A 106 7.45 -15.73 -21.02
CA TYR A 106 8.70 -15.18 -20.49
C TYR A 106 9.27 -16.11 -19.43
N THR A 107 10.54 -16.46 -19.54
CA THR A 107 11.19 -17.40 -18.61
C THR A 107 11.44 -16.73 -17.26
N VAL A 108 10.85 -17.25 -16.19
CA VAL A 108 11.12 -16.84 -14.80
C VAL A 108 12.16 -17.77 -14.18
N ILE A 109 11.95 -19.09 -14.29
CA ILE A 109 12.93 -20.12 -13.93
C ILE A 109 13.13 -21.03 -15.15
N PRO A 110 14.35 -21.19 -15.69
CA PRO A 110 14.59 -22.03 -16.85
C PRO A 110 14.32 -23.50 -16.54
N ALA A 111 13.86 -24.24 -17.55
CA ALA A 111 13.72 -25.69 -17.46
C ALA A 111 15.10 -26.38 -17.36
N THR A 112 15.14 -27.54 -16.72
CA THR A 112 16.32 -28.42 -16.63
C THR A 112 16.02 -29.77 -17.28
N ALA A 113 17.01 -30.67 -17.32
CA ALA A 113 16.81 -32.01 -17.87
C ALA A 113 15.76 -32.84 -17.09
N ASP A 114 15.57 -32.54 -15.81
CA ASP A 114 14.72 -33.26 -14.88
C ASP A 114 13.44 -32.51 -14.49
N ARG A 115 13.33 -31.21 -14.80
CA ARG A 115 12.23 -30.35 -14.34
C ARG A 115 11.76 -29.34 -15.40
N GLY A 116 10.45 -29.12 -15.46
CA GLY A 116 9.84 -28.06 -16.27
C GLY A 116 10.15 -26.66 -15.72
N GLY A 117 10.28 -25.67 -16.59
CA GLY A 117 10.51 -24.28 -16.17
C GLY A 117 9.27 -23.61 -15.56
N LEU A 118 9.48 -22.45 -14.95
CA LEU A 118 8.44 -21.49 -14.57
C LEU A 118 8.44 -20.32 -15.56
N TYR A 119 7.28 -19.98 -16.07
CA TYR A 119 7.10 -18.93 -17.06
C TYR A 119 6.01 -17.95 -16.62
N TYR A 120 6.13 -16.70 -17.05
CA TYR A 120 5.08 -15.68 -16.97
C TYR A 120 4.45 -15.48 -18.35
N SER A 121 3.13 -15.26 -18.40
CA SER A 121 2.38 -15.04 -19.64
C SER A 121 1.29 -13.97 -19.46
N PRO A 122 1.33 -12.83 -20.17
CA PRO A 122 0.25 -11.85 -20.15
C PRO A 122 -0.93 -12.37 -20.97
N HIS A 123 -2.13 -12.37 -20.38
CA HIS A 123 -3.39 -12.86 -20.97
C HIS A 123 -4.48 -11.79 -20.90
N CYS A 124 -5.03 -11.39 -22.04
CA CYS A 124 -5.93 -10.24 -22.17
C CYS A 124 -7.30 -10.45 -21.54
N ASP A 125 -7.79 -11.70 -21.56
CA ASP A 125 -9.09 -12.08 -21.01
C ASP A 125 -9.19 -13.59 -20.76
N ASP A 126 -10.34 -13.99 -20.18
CA ASP A 126 -10.65 -15.38 -19.86
C ASP A 126 -10.85 -16.25 -21.11
N GLU A 127 -11.36 -15.69 -22.20
CA GLU A 127 -11.59 -16.44 -23.45
C GLU A 127 -10.25 -16.84 -24.09
N TYR A 128 -9.31 -15.90 -24.16
CA TYR A 128 -7.93 -16.13 -24.55
C TYR A 128 -7.29 -17.20 -23.67
N THR A 129 -7.42 -17.05 -22.34
CA THR A 129 -6.86 -18.01 -21.38
C THR A 129 -7.38 -19.42 -21.61
N LEU A 130 -8.70 -19.58 -21.79
CA LEU A 130 -9.32 -20.86 -22.09
C LEU A 130 -8.79 -21.45 -23.40
N GLN A 131 -8.60 -20.62 -24.43
CA GLN A 131 -8.06 -21.05 -25.70
C GLN A 131 -6.58 -21.48 -25.59
N ALA A 132 -5.76 -20.75 -24.84
CA ALA A 132 -4.36 -21.09 -24.58
C ALA A 132 -4.24 -22.45 -23.86
N ILE A 133 -5.06 -22.67 -22.83
CA ILE A 133 -5.12 -23.94 -22.09
C ILE A 133 -5.51 -25.11 -23.00
N LYS A 134 -6.53 -24.92 -23.85
CA LYS A 134 -6.98 -25.95 -24.80
C LYS A 134 -5.92 -26.26 -25.87
N SER A 135 -5.23 -25.21 -26.33
CA SER A 135 -4.25 -25.33 -27.43
C SER A 135 -2.92 -25.92 -26.97
N ASN A 136 -2.57 -25.81 -25.68
CA ASN A 136 -1.30 -26.30 -25.16
C ASN A 136 -1.44 -27.12 -23.87
N THR A 137 -1.96 -28.34 -24.03
CA THR A 137 -2.20 -29.28 -22.92
C THR A 137 -0.93 -29.76 -22.20
N LYS A 138 0.25 -29.50 -22.77
CA LYS A 138 1.55 -29.82 -22.14
C LYS A 138 1.96 -28.79 -21.09
N LEU A 139 1.41 -27.58 -21.12
CA LEU A 139 1.71 -26.54 -20.14
C LEU A 139 0.68 -26.56 -19.02
N PHE A 140 1.10 -26.23 -17.80
CA PHE A 140 0.19 -26.06 -16.67
C PHE A 140 0.00 -24.57 -16.41
N TYR A 141 -1.15 -24.04 -16.85
CA TYR A 141 -1.52 -22.65 -16.59
C TYR A 141 -2.20 -22.52 -15.23
N PHE A 142 -1.85 -21.46 -14.50
CA PHE A 142 -2.49 -21.08 -13.24
C PHE A 142 -2.35 -19.57 -13.01
N SER A 143 -3.24 -19.02 -12.20
CA SER A 143 -3.26 -17.59 -11.86
C SER A 143 -4.00 -17.36 -10.56
N ASN A 144 -3.62 -16.29 -9.87
CA ASN A 144 -4.29 -15.79 -8.66
C ASN A 144 -4.85 -14.36 -8.88
N ASP A 145 -4.97 -13.92 -10.14
CA ASP A 145 -5.32 -12.53 -10.53
C ASP A 145 -6.71 -12.04 -10.04
N LEU A 146 -7.60 -12.97 -9.69
CA LEU A 146 -8.91 -12.68 -9.07
C LEU A 146 -8.87 -12.69 -7.53
N PRO A 147 -8.39 -13.76 -6.85
CA PRO A 147 -8.42 -13.85 -5.39
C PRO A 147 -7.39 -12.97 -4.65
N GLU A 148 -6.31 -12.52 -5.30
CA GLU A 148 -5.20 -11.80 -4.63
C GLU A 148 -5.10 -10.32 -5.02
N ARG A 149 -6.25 -9.65 -5.09
CA ARG A 149 -6.31 -8.22 -5.46
C ARG A 149 -5.93 -7.32 -4.29
N TYR A 150 -5.10 -6.34 -4.59
CA TYR A 150 -4.87 -5.20 -3.69
C TYR A 150 -6.18 -4.41 -3.49
N LEU A 151 -6.45 -4.04 -2.23
CA LEU A 151 -7.59 -3.20 -1.86
C LEU A 151 -7.13 -1.75 -1.77
N SER A 152 -7.57 -0.93 -2.71
CA SER A 152 -7.19 0.48 -2.81
C SER A 152 -7.86 1.35 -1.74
N PHE A 153 -7.10 2.25 -1.13
CA PHE A 153 -7.68 3.32 -0.30
C PHE A 153 -8.19 4.47 -1.16
N CYS A 154 -7.40 4.87 -2.16
CA CYS A 154 -7.69 5.92 -3.12
C CYS A 154 -7.25 5.45 -4.51
N ALA A 155 -6.30 6.13 -5.15
CA ALA A 155 -5.75 5.75 -6.44
C ALA A 155 -4.52 4.83 -6.34
N ASP A 156 -4.10 4.45 -5.13
CA ASP A 156 -3.06 3.44 -4.90
C ASP A 156 -3.54 2.05 -5.35
N TRP A 157 -2.65 1.28 -5.97
CA TRP A 157 -2.96 -0.04 -6.54
C TRP A 157 -1.97 -1.13 -6.07
N GLY A 158 -1.03 -0.76 -5.21
CA GLY A 158 -0.03 -1.64 -4.64
C GLY A 158 1.06 -0.88 -3.87
N PRO A 159 2.16 -1.56 -3.47
CA PRO A 159 2.42 -2.99 -3.68
C PRO A 159 1.43 -3.88 -2.95
N VAL A 160 1.26 -5.12 -3.43
CA VAL A 160 0.53 -6.17 -2.70
C VAL A 160 1.11 -6.35 -1.30
N ASN A 161 0.24 -6.65 -0.34
CA ASN A 161 0.64 -6.81 1.05
C ASN A 161 1.36 -8.15 1.33
N ILE A 162 2.01 -8.27 2.48
CA ILE A 162 2.78 -9.46 2.86
C ILE A 162 1.91 -10.72 2.94
N GLY A 163 0.66 -10.61 3.39
CA GLY A 163 -0.27 -11.74 3.45
C GLY A 163 -0.51 -12.36 2.08
N LEU A 164 -0.77 -11.51 1.07
CA LEU A 164 -0.91 -11.93 -0.33
C LEU A 164 0.40 -12.53 -0.88
N ILE A 165 1.55 -11.87 -0.65
CA ILE A 165 2.85 -12.37 -1.09
C ILE A 165 3.13 -13.77 -0.54
N ILE A 166 2.91 -14.00 0.76
CA ILE A 166 3.20 -15.29 1.39
C ILE A 166 2.21 -16.37 0.93
N ARG A 167 0.92 -16.05 0.75
CA ARG A 167 -0.06 -16.98 0.16
C ARG A 167 0.35 -17.42 -1.24
N PHE A 168 0.64 -16.44 -2.10
CA PHE A 168 1.13 -16.68 -3.45
C PHE A 168 2.35 -17.61 -3.43
N CYS A 169 3.35 -17.31 -2.60
CA CYS A 169 4.57 -18.10 -2.51
C CYS A 169 4.29 -19.53 -2.04
N LYS A 170 3.43 -19.73 -1.04
CA LYS A 170 3.01 -21.07 -0.57
C LYS A 170 2.32 -21.87 -1.68
N GLU A 171 1.43 -21.22 -2.41
CA GLU A 171 0.70 -21.85 -3.51
C GLU A 171 1.59 -22.20 -4.70
N LEU A 172 2.52 -21.31 -5.05
CA LEU A 172 3.50 -21.53 -6.10
C LEU A 172 4.45 -22.66 -5.71
N ARG A 173 4.99 -22.66 -4.49
CA ARG A 173 5.83 -23.75 -3.98
C ARG A 173 5.10 -25.09 -4.05
N ALA A 174 3.84 -25.14 -3.61
CA ALA A 174 3.05 -26.36 -3.66
C ALA A 174 2.87 -26.91 -5.08
N LYS A 175 2.68 -26.02 -6.09
CA LYS A 175 2.60 -26.41 -7.51
C LYS A 175 3.97 -26.80 -8.07
N TRP A 176 5.02 -26.07 -7.71
CA TRP A 176 6.40 -26.30 -8.11
C TRP A 176 6.93 -27.65 -7.61
N GLU A 177 6.60 -28.04 -6.38
CA GLU A 177 7.04 -29.30 -5.77
C GLU A 177 6.14 -30.50 -6.11
N HIS A 178 4.97 -30.26 -6.71
CA HIS A 178 3.99 -31.32 -6.95
C HIS A 178 4.53 -32.40 -7.91
N PRO A 179 4.57 -33.70 -7.53
CA PRO A 179 5.18 -34.76 -8.34
C PRO A 179 4.60 -34.90 -9.76
N ARG A 180 3.30 -34.65 -9.93
CA ARG A 180 2.65 -34.68 -11.26
C ARG A 180 3.01 -33.50 -12.16
N LEU A 181 3.56 -32.43 -11.60
CA LEU A 181 3.93 -31.21 -12.32
C LEU A 181 5.43 -31.09 -12.52
N LEU A 182 6.25 -31.97 -11.92
CA LEU A 182 7.72 -31.88 -11.95
C LEU A 182 8.30 -31.65 -13.35
N ARG A 183 7.84 -32.38 -14.36
CA ARG A 183 8.30 -32.27 -15.76
C ARG A 183 7.40 -31.39 -16.64
N ARG A 184 6.32 -30.85 -16.08
CA ARG A 184 5.34 -30.04 -16.80
C ARG A 184 5.69 -28.57 -16.59
N PRO A 185 5.99 -27.79 -17.64
CA PRO A 185 6.24 -26.37 -17.47
C PRO A 185 5.05 -25.66 -16.82
N LEU A 186 5.34 -24.83 -15.83
CA LEU A 186 4.34 -24.02 -15.14
C LEU A 186 4.28 -22.64 -15.79
N VAL A 187 3.08 -22.17 -16.08
CA VAL A 187 2.85 -20.85 -16.67
C VAL A 187 1.92 -20.06 -15.75
N TYR A 188 2.49 -19.09 -15.04
CA TYR A 188 1.70 -18.10 -14.31
C TYR A 188 1.21 -17.04 -15.28
N TYR A 189 -0.09 -16.82 -15.34
CA TYR A 189 -0.67 -15.78 -16.19
C TYR A 189 -1.36 -14.69 -15.38
N SER A 190 -1.41 -13.48 -15.95
CA SER A 190 -2.16 -12.34 -15.38
C SER A 190 -2.65 -11.43 -16.50
N SER A 191 -3.55 -10.50 -16.17
CA SER A 191 -3.87 -9.36 -17.04
C SER A 191 -2.60 -8.63 -17.51
N PRO A 192 -2.56 -8.14 -18.77
CA PRO A 192 -1.47 -7.35 -19.34
C PRO A 192 -1.44 -5.89 -18.83
N GLU A 193 -2.40 -5.48 -18.00
CA GLU A 193 -2.44 -4.13 -17.44
C GLU A 193 -1.16 -3.82 -16.63
N PRO A 194 -0.49 -2.67 -16.84
CA PRO A 194 0.79 -2.33 -16.18
C PRO A 194 0.81 -2.51 -14.66
N GLN A 195 -0.27 -2.14 -13.99
CA GLN A 195 -0.44 -2.27 -12.54
C GLN A 195 -0.51 -3.75 -12.11
N ARG A 196 -1.25 -4.57 -12.87
CA ARG A 196 -1.39 -6.02 -12.64
C ARG A 196 -0.09 -6.74 -12.93
N PHE A 197 0.59 -6.39 -14.01
CA PHE A 197 1.92 -6.88 -14.33
C PHE A 197 2.90 -6.57 -13.20
N THR A 198 2.93 -5.33 -12.71
CA THR A 198 3.90 -4.90 -11.69
C THR A 198 3.70 -5.66 -10.38
N ASN A 199 2.46 -5.83 -9.93
CA ASN A 199 2.15 -6.66 -8.75
C ASN A 199 2.46 -8.15 -8.98
N THR A 200 2.21 -8.67 -10.18
CA THR A 200 2.58 -10.05 -10.55
C THR A 200 4.09 -10.27 -10.50
N ALA A 201 4.87 -9.34 -11.08
CA ALA A 201 6.32 -9.37 -11.04
C ALA A 201 6.84 -9.26 -9.61
N MET A 202 6.23 -8.43 -8.75
CA MET A 202 6.55 -8.37 -7.32
C MET A 202 6.34 -9.71 -6.62
N MET A 203 5.22 -10.39 -6.85
CA MET A 203 4.92 -11.69 -6.23
C MET A 203 5.88 -12.79 -6.69
N LEU A 204 6.11 -12.90 -8.00
CA LEU A 204 7.05 -13.86 -8.58
C LEU A 204 8.49 -13.58 -8.12
N ALA A 205 8.92 -12.32 -8.10
CA ALA A 205 10.24 -11.94 -7.60
C ALA A 205 10.40 -12.23 -6.10
N SER A 206 9.36 -12.00 -5.30
CA SER A 206 9.38 -12.35 -3.86
C SER A 206 9.54 -13.85 -3.64
N TYR A 207 8.87 -14.68 -4.45
CA TYR A 207 9.08 -16.14 -4.43
C TYR A 207 10.53 -16.52 -4.78
N LEU A 208 11.10 -15.92 -5.82
CA LEU A 208 12.50 -16.15 -6.20
C LEU A 208 13.47 -15.74 -5.08
N MET A 209 13.19 -14.64 -4.38
CA MET A 209 13.99 -14.20 -3.24
C MET A 209 13.92 -15.18 -2.06
N PHE A 210 12.71 -15.59 -1.69
CA PHE A 210 12.50 -16.40 -0.48
C PHE A 210 12.82 -17.88 -0.66
N ASP A 211 12.67 -18.44 -1.86
CA ASP A 211 12.77 -19.88 -2.11
C ASP A 211 13.89 -20.29 -3.07
N HIS A 212 14.47 -19.33 -3.79
CA HIS A 212 15.54 -19.57 -4.76
C HIS A 212 16.80 -18.74 -4.49
N ASP A 213 16.91 -18.15 -3.29
CA ASP A 213 18.06 -17.37 -2.80
C ASP A 213 18.55 -16.29 -3.78
N ARG A 214 17.60 -15.65 -4.47
CA ARG A 214 17.91 -14.55 -5.39
C ARG A 214 18.04 -13.23 -4.64
N THR A 215 18.94 -12.37 -5.12
CA THR A 215 18.93 -10.96 -4.72
C THR A 215 17.69 -10.26 -5.33
N PRO A 216 17.24 -9.12 -4.78
CA PRO A 216 16.15 -8.33 -5.37
C PRO A 216 16.36 -8.02 -6.86
N GLU A 217 17.57 -7.67 -7.26
CA GLU A 217 17.94 -7.38 -8.64
C GLU A 217 17.84 -8.63 -9.54
N GLU A 218 18.36 -9.77 -9.08
CA GLU A 218 18.27 -11.03 -9.81
C GLU A 218 16.83 -11.52 -9.95
N ALA A 219 16.02 -11.32 -8.90
CA ALA A 219 14.64 -11.76 -8.86
C ALA A 219 13.73 -10.96 -9.80
N ILE A 220 13.96 -9.65 -9.94
CA ILE A 220 13.18 -8.80 -10.85
C ILE A 220 13.69 -8.84 -12.30
N TYR A 221 14.93 -9.27 -12.51
CA TYR A 221 15.60 -9.30 -13.83
C TYR A 221 14.80 -9.98 -14.95
N PRO A 222 14.13 -11.14 -14.74
CA PRO A 222 13.31 -11.79 -15.77
C PRO A 222 12.24 -10.87 -16.38
N PHE A 223 11.72 -9.95 -15.57
CA PHE A 223 10.65 -9.03 -15.93
C PHE A 223 11.20 -7.70 -16.47
N ALA A 224 12.31 -7.21 -15.92
CA ALA A 224 12.93 -5.94 -16.30
C ALA A 224 13.49 -5.94 -17.75
N ARG A 225 13.67 -7.11 -18.35
CA ARG A 225 14.13 -7.29 -19.72
C ARG A 225 13.02 -7.16 -20.77
N ILE A 226 11.76 -7.14 -20.35
CA ILE A 226 10.61 -7.10 -21.25
C ILE A 226 10.32 -5.63 -21.61
N GLY A 227 10.18 -5.36 -22.91
CA GLY A 227 10.25 -4.03 -23.51
C GLY A 227 9.19 -3.77 -24.59
N PRO A 228 8.58 -2.58 -24.66
CA PRO A 228 8.69 -1.48 -23.69
C PRO A 228 8.21 -1.92 -22.30
N THR A 229 8.94 -1.48 -21.25
CA THR A 229 8.69 -1.92 -19.89
C THR A 229 7.26 -1.60 -19.46
N PRO A 230 6.45 -2.62 -19.06
CA PRO A 230 5.09 -2.43 -18.56
C PRO A 230 5.07 -2.12 -17.05
N PHE A 231 6.21 -1.93 -16.38
CA PHE A 231 6.24 -1.55 -14.98
C PHE A 231 5.67 -0.15 -14.78
N GLU A 232 4.76 -0.04 -13.83
CA GLU A 232 4.24 1.23 -13.34
C GLU A 232 4.76 1.45 -11.92
N CYS A 233 5.17 2.69 -11.61
CA CYS A 233 5.63 3.01 -10.26
C CYS A 233 4.45 3.05 -9.30
N TYR A 234 4.65 2.50 -8.10
CA TYR A 234 3.69 2.61 -7.02
C TYR A 234 3.55 4.06 -6.57
N ARG A 235 2.32 4.44 -6.24
CA ARG A 235 1.94 5.75 -5.74
C ARG A 235 1.39 5.66 -4.32
N ASP A 236 1.20 6.80 -3.68
CA ASP A 236 0.61 6.87 -2.35
C ASP A 236 -0.92 6.77 -2.35
N ALA A 237 -1.49 6.58 -1.16
CA ALA A 237 -2.93 6.45 -0.92
C ALA A 237 -3.65 7.80 -0.92
N THR A 238 -3.55 8.54 -2.03
CA THR A 238 -4.25 9.81 -2.24
C THR A 238 -4.87 9.89 -3.63
N TRP A 239 -5.89 10.73 -3.78
CA TRP A 239 -6.43 11.12 -5.09
C TRP A 239 -5.60 12.20 -5.80
N ALA A 240 -4.61 12.78 -5.11
CA ALA A 240 -3.76 13.81 -5.69
C ALA A 240 -2.88 13.24 -6.82
N THR A 241 -2.31 14.10 -7.66
CA THR A 241 -1.31 13.64 -8.62
C THR A 241 -0.09 13.12 -7.87
N SER A 242 0.40 11.91 -8.22
CA SER A 242 1.61 11.38 -7.60
C SER A 242 2.81 12.28 -7.92
N THR A 243 3.59 12.58 -6.90
CA THR A 243 4.84 13.36 -6.98
C THR A 243 6.05 12.54 -6.55
N PHE A 244 5.85 11.24 -6.37
CA PHE A 244 6.84 10.29 -5.89
C PHE A 244 6.63 8.96 -6.59
N ASP A 245 7.66 8.49 -7.28
CA ASP A 245 7.61 7.22 -8.01
C ASP A 245 8.27 6.13 -7.17
N LEU A 246 7.51 5.21 -6.58
CA LEU A 246 8.08 4.08 -5.83
C LEU A 246 8.20 2.84 -6.71
N HIS A 247 9.42 2.45 -7.08
CA HIS A 247 9.63 1.28 -7.94
C HIS A 247 9.52 -0.05 -7.19
N ALA A 248 9.08 -1.10 -7.89
CA ALA A 248 9.00 -2.48 -7.40
C ALA A 248 10.34 -2.98 -6.79
N LEU A 249 11.48 -2.64 -7.38
CA LEU A 249 12.77 -3.03 -6.84
C LEU A 249 13.04 -2.44 -5.44
N SER A 250 12.64 -1.19 -5.19
CA SER A 250 12.78 -0.59 -3.86
C SER A 250 11.95 -1.36 -2.81
N CYS A 251 10.75 -1.80 -3.19
CA CYS A 251 9.90 -2.62 -2.35
C CYS A 251 10.54 -4.00 -2.06
N LEU A 252 11.10 -4.66 -3.08
CA LEU A 252 11.82 -5.94 -2.92
C LEU A 252 13.06 -5.80 -2.04
N LYS A 253 13.82 -4.71 -2.17
CA LYS A 253 14.98 -4.43 -1.31
C LYS A 253 14.59 -4.25 0.15
N GLY A 254 13.53 -3.48 0.40
CA GLY A 254 12.97 -3.33 1.76
C GLY A 254 12.51 -4.66 2.33
N LEU A 255 11.80 -5.46 1.52
CA LEU A 255 11.34 -6.80 1.91
C LEU A 255 12.51 -7.76 2.21
N ARG A 256 13.54 -7.77 1.35
CA ARG A 256 14.75 -8.56 1.54
C ARG A 256 15.45 -8.20 2.85
N ARG A 257 15.66 -6.91 3.08
CA ARG A 257 16.32 -6.41 4.29
C ARG A 257 15.57 -6.82 5.55
N ALA A 258 14.23 -6.72 5.56
CA ALA A 258 13.42 -7.18 6.68
C ALA A 258 13.54 -8.70 6.91
N ALA A 259 13.59 -9.50 5.85
CA ALA A 259 13.82 -10.94 5.94
C ALA A 259 15.22 -11.26 6.50
N ASP A 260 16.28 -10.59 6.01
CA ASP A 260 17.65 -10.77 6.49
C ASP A 260 17.82 -10.37 7.97
N LEU A 261 17.03 -9.39 8.44
CA LEU A 261 16.95 -9.00 9.85
C LEU A 261 16.09 -9.95 10.71
N GLY A 262 15.48 -10.97 10.09
CA GLY A 262 14.64 -11.96 10.76
C GLY A 262 13.25 -11.46 11.16
N TRP A 263 12.80 -10.31 10.66
CA TRP A 263 11.50 -9.72 11.04
C TRP A 263 10.31 -10.53 10.53
N LEU A 264 10.52 -11.31 9.46
CA LEU A 264 9.51 -12.14 8.82
C LEU A 264 9.65 -13.63 9.18
N GLY A 265 10.48 -13.94 10.19
CA GLY A 265 10.89 -15.31 10.52
C GLY A 265 12.08 -15.79 9.70
N GLN A 266 12.62 -16.97 10.06
CA GLN A 266 13.83 -17.54 9.44
C GLN A 266 13.63 -17.97 7.98
N SER A 267 12.42 -18.39 7.65
CA SER A 267 11.94 -18.65 6.29
C SER A 267 10.56 -17.99 6.19
N PRO A 268 10.40 -16.86 5.48
CA PRO A 268 9.14 -16.13 5.44
C PRO A 268 7.96 -16.99 4.97
N ILE A 269 8.18 -17.84 3.96
CA ILE A 269 7.13 -18.72 3.43
C ILE A 269 6.66 -19.72 4.50
N ASP A 270 7.55 -20.23 5.36
CA ASP A 270 7.20 -21.25 6.34
C ASP A 270 6.74 -20.69 7.68
N HIS A 271 7.27 -19.53 8.08
CA HIS A 271 7.13 -19.02 9.44
C HIS A 271 6.23 -17.79 9.56
N PHE A 272 5.97 -17.05 8.49
CA PHE A 272 5.08 -15.89 8.56
C PHE A 272 3.62 -16.35 8.77
N ASP A 273 3.01 -15.89 9.87
CA ASP A 273 1.63 -16.20 10.22
C ASP A 273 0.65 -15.29 9.48
N VAL A 274 0.21 -15.76 8.31
CA VAL A 274 -0.77 -15.06 7.48
C VAL A 274 -2.13 -14.94 8.17
N ALA A 275 -2.53 -15.92 8.98
CA ALA A 275 -3.83 -15.90 9.64
C ALA A 275 -3.86 -14.85 10.76
N GLU A 276 -2.75 -14.75 11.51
CA GLU A 276 -2.54 -13.68 12.47
C GLU A 276 -2.55 -12.30 11.78
N TYR A 277 -1.78 -12.15 10.70
CA TYR A 277 -1.70 -10.91 9.92
C TYR A 277 -3.10 -10.40 9.50
N GLU A 278 -3.92 -11.26 8.92
CA GLU A 278 -5.25 -10.88 8.41
C GLU A 278 -6.27 -10.64 9.50
N THR A 279 -6.15 -11.34 10.63
CA THR A 279 -6.98 -11.07 11.80
C THR A 279 -6.74 -9.65 12.31
N TYR A 280 -5.50 -9.18 12.26
CA TYR A 280 -5.15 -7.82 12.68
C TYR A 280 -5.41 -6.76 11.61
N ASP A 281 -5.32 -7.10 10.32
CA ASP A 281 -5.70 -6.21 9.22
C ASP A 281 -7.21 -5.89 9.22
N ASP A 282 -8.06 -6.84 9.66
CA ASP A 282 -9.51 -6.66 9.69
C ASP A 282 -9.92 -5.39 10.46
N PRO A 283 -10.56 -4.41 9.80
CA PRO A 283 -10.94 -3.16 10.44
C PRO A 283 -12.00 -3.33 11.53
N ARG A 284 -12.75 -4.45 11.52
CA ARG A 284 -13.73 -4.81 12.55
C ARG A 284 -13.06 -5.33 13.83
N ALA A 285 -11.85 -5.86 13.71
CA ALA A 285 -11.12 -6.45 14.82
C ALA A 285 -10.17 -5.42 15.43
N TYR A 286 -9.15 -5.01 14.68
CA TYR A 286 -8.07 -4.18 15.23
C TYR A 286 -7.54 -3.12 14.28
N ASN A 287 -7.48 -3.38 12.97
CA ASN A 287 -6.77 -2.53 12.01
C ASN A 287 -5.34 -2.16 12.50
N LEU A 288 -4.57 -3.18 12.86
CA LEU A 288 -3.20 -3.04 13.35
C LEU A 288 -2.24 -3.95 12.59
N HIS A 289 -0.97 -3.58 12.57
CA HIS A 289 0.07 -4.34 11.91
C HIS A 289 1.36 -4.30 12.71
N LEU A 290 1.98 -5.46 12.87
CA LEU A 290 3.34 -5.57 13.37
C LEU A 290 4.28 -5.21 12.22
N ILE A 291 4.88 -4.04 12.28
CA ILE A 291 5.77 -3.55 11.21
C ILE A 291 7.18 -4.08 11.41
N THR A 292 7.68 -4.00 12.64
CA THR A 292 8.99 -4.53 13.04
C THR A 292 8.84 -5.18 14.41
N PRO A 293 9.85 -5.91 14.93
CA PRO A 293 9.84 -6.36 16.32
C PRO A 293 9.64 -5.24 17.34
N LYS A 294 9.98 -3.99 16.97
CA LYS A 294 9.86 -2.81 17.80
C LYS A 294 8.51 -2.11 17.67
N PHE A 295 7.83 -2.17 16.51
CA PHE A 295 6.68 -1.31 16.22
C PHE A 295 5.42 -2.06 15.82
N ILE A 296 4.32 -1.65 16.47
CA ILE A 296 2.95 -1.93 16.04
C ILE A 296 2.34 -0.62 15.54
N ALA A 297 1.92 -0.58 14.27
CA ALA A 297 1.16 0.54 13.71
C ALA A 297 -0.33 0.20 13.73
N PHE A 298 -1.19 1.10 14.21
CA PHE A 298 -2.61 0.80 14.38
C PHE A 298 -3.53 2.00 14.14
N LEU A 299 -4.82 1.72 13.91
CA LEU A 299 -5.86 2.73 13.82
C LEU A 299 -5.96 3.51 15.14
N GLY A 300 -5.98 4.84 15.05
CA GLY A 300 -6.07 5.72 16.20
C GLY A 300 -7.38 5.49 16.97
N PRO A 301 -7.32 5.14 18.26
CA PRO A 301 -8.52 4.97 19.06
C PRO A 301 -9.33 6.25 19.15
N GLN A 302 -10.64 6.11 19.32
CA GLN A 302 -11.54 7.24 19.54
C GLN A 302 -12.56 6.88 20.63
N ASP A 303 -12.97 7.87 21.42
CA ASP A 303 -14.13 7.70 22.29
C ASP A 303 -15.37 7.39 21.44
N ARG A 304 -16.14 6.38 21.84
CA ARG A 304 -17.21 5.82 21.00
C ARG A 304 -18.30 6.85 20.69
N LYS A 305 -18.54 7.06 19.40
CA LYS A 305 -19.62 7.93 18.90
C LYS A 305 -20.78 7.10 18.35
N PRO A 306 -22.04 7.38 18.74
CA PRO A 306 -23.20 6.73 18.13
C PRO A 306 -23.40 7.21 16.68
N GLY A 307 -23.96 6.34 15.84
CA GLY A 307 -24.40 6.73 14.49
C GLY A 307 -23.29 6.89 13.45
N LEU A 308 -22.19 6.13 13.57
CA LEU A 308 -21.16 6.10 12.53
C LEU A 308 -21.75 5.65 11.19
N PRO A 309 -21.29 6.22 10.06
CA PRO A 309 -21.63 5.72 8.74
C PRO A 309 -21.32 4.24 8.61
N TRP A 310 -22.13 3.51 7.85
CA TRP A 310 -21.91 2.10 7.59
C TRP A 310 -20.49 1.86 7.04
N GLY A 311 -19.78 0.87 7.58
CA GLY A 311 -18.40 0.51 7.21
C GLY A 311 -17.29 1.38 7.80
N VAL A 312 -17.62 2.37 8.63
CA VAL A 312 -16.65 3.11 9.44
C VAL A 312 -16.49 2.39 10.78
N PHE A 313 -15.27 1.95 11.06
CA PHE A 313 -14.92 1.28 12.31
C PHE A 313 -14.12 2.21 13.20
N GLN A 314 -14.47 2.24 14.48
CA GLN A 314 -13.76 2.95 15.53
C GLN A 314 -13.58 2.00 16.69
N HIS A 315 -12.42 2.09 17.33
CA HIS A 315 -12.05 1.26 18.47
C HIS A 315 -11.73 2.18 19.65
N GLU A 316 -12.22 1.81 20.83
CA GLU A 316 -11.85 2.46 22.08
C GLU A 316 -10.48 1.94 22.55
N PRO A 317 -9.73 2.72 23.34
CA PRO A 317 -8.43 2.27 23.86
C PRO A 317 -8.49 0.92 24.57
N SER A 318 -9.58 0.64 25.32
CA SER A 318 -9.76 -0.60 26.07
C SER A 318 -9.75 -1.86 25.20
N GLU A 319 -10.11 -1.75 23.93
CA GLU A 319 -10.16 -2.88 22.99
C GLU A 319 -8.75 -3.35 22.59
N TYR A 320 -7.76 -2.45 22.65
CA TYR A 320 -6.36 -2.77 22.37
C TYR A 320 -5.57 -3.23 23.61
N VAL A 321 -6.03 -2.88 24.82
CA VAL A 321 -5.26 -3.11 26.06
C VAL A 321 -4.84 -4.57 26.23
N GLN A 322 -5.76 -5.51 26.04
CA GLN A 322 -5.45 -6.92 26.25
C GLN A 322 -4.40 -7.42 25.24
N GLU A 323 -4.54 -7.00 23.98
CA GLU A 323 -3.62 -7.35 22.89
C GLU A 323 -2.24 -6.72 23.09
N PHE A 324 -2.18 -5.46 23.52
CA PHE A 324 -0.92 -4.78 23.80
C PHE A 324 -0.20 -5.44 24.99
N ARG A 325 -0.95 -5.84 26.02
CA ARG A 325 -0.35 -6.54 27.18
C ARG A 325 0.15 -7.94 26.82
N SER A 326 -0.58 -8.71 26.01
CA SER A 326 -0.14 -10.05 25.59
C SER A 326 1.15 -9.99 24.77
N ARG A 327 1.34 -8.92 23.99
CA ARG A 327 2.57 -8.65 23.20
C ARG A 327 3.67 -7.93 23.97
N GLY A 328 3.45 -7.61 25.24
CA GLY A 328 4.45 -6.92 26.07
C GLY A 328 4.68 -5.46 25.71
N VAL A 329 3.74 -4.82 25.01
CA VAL A 329 3.78 -3.38 24.71
C VAL A 329 3.83 -2.59 26.01
N LYS A 330 4.77 -1.65 26.11
CA LYS A 330 4.96 -0.78 27.29
C LYS A 330 4.61 0.67 27.04
N ALA A 331 4.61 1.09 25.79
CA ALA A 331 4.37 2.46 25.41
C ALA A 331 3.48 2.56 24.17
N VAL A 332 2.63 3.59 24.17
CA VAL A 332 1.88 4.06 23.01
C VAL A 332 2.40 5.44 22.64
N VAL A 333 2.73 5.65 21.37
CA VAL A 333 3.04 6.98 20.81
C VAL A 333 1.82 7.47 20.05
N ARG A 334 1.26 8.60 20.49
CA ARG A 334 0.10 9.26 19.90
C ARG A 334 0.54 10.49 19.11
N LEU A 335 0.24 10.51 17.81
CA LEU A 335 0.67 11.56 16.87
C LEU A 335 -0.45 12.51 16.44
N ASN A 336 -1.69 12.19 16.78
CA ASN A 336 -2.86 13.02 16.57
C ASN A 336 -3.26 13.74 17.87
N GLU A 337 -4.37 14.47 17.80
CA GLU A 337 -4.83 15.36 18.86
C GLU A 337 -5.07 14.57 20.17
N PRO A 338 -4.52 15.01 21.32
CA PRO A 338 -4.68 14.33 22.60
C PRO A 338 -6.13 14.18 23.07
N GLY A 339 -7.03 15.01 22.54
CA GLY A 339 -8.47 14.96 22.81
C GLY A 339 -9.24 13.86 22.09
N THR A 340 -8.57 13.00 21.30
CA THR A 340 -9.24 11.88 20.61
C THR A 340 -9.69 10.75 21.54
N TYR A 341 -9.00 10.56 22.67
CA TYR A 341 -9.39 9.65 23.76
C TYR A 341 -8.63 9.96 25.06
N ASP A 342 -9.14 9.51 26.22
CA ASP A 342 -8.42 9.58 27.50
C ASP A 342 -7.23 8.60 27.52
N LYS A 343 -6.00 9.13 27.52
CA LYS A 343 -4.78 8.30 27.63
C LYS A 343 -4.72 7.47 28.92
N GLY A 344 -5.43 7.90 29.95
CA GLY A 344 -5.59 7.15 31.19
C GLY A 344 -6.11 5.72 30.97
N ALA A 345 -6.84 5.48 29.87
CA ALA A 345 -7.32 4.13 29.53
C ALA A 345 -6.17 3.13 29.30
N PHE A 346 -5.06 3.58 28.72
CA PHE A 346 -3.83 2.79 28.60
C PHE A 346 -2.99 2.85 29.88
N GLU A 347 -2.82 4.04 30.47
CA GLU A 347 -1.93 4.24 31.64
C GLU A 347 -2.39 3.44 32.86
N ARG A 348 -3.71 3.29 33.07
CA ARG A 348 -4.29 2.43 34.13
C ARG A 348 -3.89 0.96 34.01
N HIS A 349 -3.43 0.54 32.83
CA HIS A 349 -2.97 -0.82 32.54
C HIS A 349 -1.44 -0.92 32.40
N GLY A 350 -0.72 0.11 32.84
CA GLY A 350 0.75 0.14 32.82
C GLY A 350 1.35 0.37 31.44
N ILE A 351 0.57 0.92 30.50
CA ILE A 351 1.03 1.30 29.16
C ILE A 351 1.15 2.83 29.14
N VAL A 352 2.38 3.35 29.04
CA VAL A 352 2.64 4.79 29.05
C VAL A 352 2.26 5.40 27.70
N VAL A 353 1.57 6.54 27.70
CA VAL A 353 1.22 7.24 26.46
C VAL A 353 2.10 8.48 26.29
N HIS A 354 2.81 8.55 25.17
CA HIS A 354 3.62 9.69 24.76
C HIS A 354 2.91 10.49 23.68
N ASP A 355 2.49 11.70 24.02
CA ASP A 355 1.87 12.64 23.07
C ASP A 355 2.96 13.38 22.28
N LEU A 356 3.06 13.09 20.97
CA LEU A 356 3.98 13.70 20.01
C LEU A 356 3.19 14.23 18.80
N GLU A 357 2.17 15.04 19.09
CA GLU A 357 1.25 15.58 18.11
C GLU A 357 1.95 16.42 17.03
N PHE A 358 1.55 16.21 15.78
CA PHE A 358 1.75 17.18 14.69
C PHE A 358 0.61 17.10 13.68
N GLN A 359 0.45 18.21 12.94
CA GLN A 359 -0.67 18.43 12.03
C GLN A 359 -0.78 17.31 10.98
N ASP A 360 -2.03 16.90 10.72
CA ASP A 360 -2.31 15.87 9.71
C ASP A 360 -1.85 16.30 8.31
N CYS A 361 -1.45 15.32 7.49
CA CYS A 361 -0.91 15.52 6.14
C CYS A 361 0.35 16.41 6.05
N THR A 362 1.03 16.67 7.17
CA THR A 362 2.31 17.40 7.22
C THR A 362 3.49 16.47 7.52
N THR A 363 4.69 17.05 7.69
CA THR A 363 5.94 16.34 8.00
C THR A 363 6.36 16.66 9.44
N PRO A 364 6.97 15.72 10.18
CA PRO A 364 7.36 15.98 11.56
C PRO A 364 8.51 16.98 11.62
N SER A 365 8.48 17.87 12.62
CA SER A 365 9.64 18.70 12.93
C SER A 365 10.78 17.84 13.45
N ALA A 366 11.99 18.37 13.40
CA ALA A 366 13.15 17.64 13.88
C ALA A 366 13.16 17.48 15.42
N ASP A 367 12.50 18.36 16.17
CA ASP A 367 12.22 18.17 17.61
C ASP A 367 11.33 16.94 17.85
N ILE A 368 10.27 16.78 17.06
CA ILE A 368 9.36 15.62 17.15
C ILE A 368 10.12 14.34 16.84
N VAL A 369 10.94 14.33 15.78
CA VAL A 369 11.78 13.17 15.44
C VAL A 369 12.73 12.82 16.59
N LYS A 370 13.42 13.83 17.15
CA LYS A 370 14.34 13.60 18.27
C LYS A 370 13.62 13.02 19.48
N ARG A 371 12.53 13.65 19.92
CA ARG A 371 11.72 13.18 21.06
C ARG A 371 11.13 11.79 20.82
N PHE A 372 10.72 11.49 19.58
CA PHE A 372 10.27 10.17 19.19
C PHE A 372 11.37 9.14 19.38
N LEU A 373 12.57 9.37 18.83
CA LEU A 373 13.70 8.46 18.95
C LEU A 373 14.15 8.29 20.41
N ASP A 374 14.32 9.38 21.15
CA ASP A 374 14.69 9.35 22.58
C ASP A 374 13.67 8.54 23.41
N CYS A 375 12.38 8.67 23.08
CA CYS A 375 11.31 7.91 23.72
C CYS A 375 11.39 6.42 23.39
N VAL A 376 11.41 6.05 22.10
CA VAL A 376 11.28 4.64 21.70
C VAL A 376 12.56 3.84 21.97
N ASP A 377 13.73 4.48 21.90
CA ASP A 377 15.03 3.86 22.17
C ASP A 377 15.20 3.47 23.64
N THR A 378 14.46 4.12 24.56
CA THR A 378 14.50 3.83 26.01
C THR A 378 13.46 2.80 26.47
N VAL A 379 12.48 2.46 25.64
CA VAL A 379 11.46 1.47 25.98
C VAL A 379 12.00 0.06 25.78
N ASP A 380 12.02 -0.74 26.85
CA ASP A 380 12.33 -2.17 26.78
C ASP A 380 11.10 -2.96 26.31
N GLY A 381 11.04 -3.25 25.01
CA GLY A 381 9.95 -3.98 24.35
C GLY A 381 9.25 -3.20 23.22
N PRO A 382 8.17 -3.78 22.67
CA PRO A 382 7.42 -3.19 21.56
C PRO A 382 6.73 -1.87 21.95
N VAL A 383 6.62 -0.98 20.97
CA VAL A 383 5.92 0.30 21.05
C VAL A 383 4.78 0.29 20.04
N ALA A 384 3.57 0.61 20.50
CA ALA A 384 2.45 0.84 19.61
C ALA A 384 2.43 2.32 19.20
N ILE A 385 2.16 2.63 17.94
CA ILE A 385 2.17 4.00 17.43
C ILE A 385 0.98 4.23 16.50
N HIS A 386 0.31 5.37 16.67
CA HIS A 386 -0.84 5.73 15.84
C HIS A 386 -0.91 7.23 15.58
N CYS A 387 -1.61 7.58 14.50
CA CYS A 387 -2.15 8.90 14.25
C CYS A 387 -3.68 8.79 14.22
N LEU A 388 -4.36 9.26 13.17
CA LEU A 388 -5.76 8.95 12.93
C LEU A 388 -5.91 7.57 12.27
N ALA A 389 -5.42 7.41 11.04
CA ALA A 389 -5.49 6.15 10.30
C ALA A 389 -4.34 5.18 10.59
N GLY A 390 -3.28 5.64 11.28
CA GLY A 390 -2.07 4.84 11.50
C GLY A 390 -1.25 4.62 10.22
N LEU A 391 -1.31 5.52 9.24
CA LEU A 391 -0.68 5.38 7.93
C LEU A 391 0.42 6.43 7.66
N GLY A 392 0.04 7.70 7.45
CA GLY A 392 0.98 8.75 7.04
C GLY A 392 2.00 9.12 8.12
N ARG A 393 1.56 9.89 9.13
CA ARG A 393 2.41 10.34 10.27
C ARG A 393 3.11 9.16 10.97
N THR A 394 2.35 8.10 11.22
CA THR A 394 2.83 6.86 11.84
C THR A 394 3.92 6.18 11.01
N GLY A 395 3.66 5.92 9.73
CA GLY A 395 4.65 5.33 8.83
C GLY A 395 5.90 6.20 8.69
N THR A 396 5.76 7.52 8.70
CA THR A 396 6.88 8.46 8.59
C THR A 396 7.87 8.30 9.76
N LEU A 397 7.38 8.30 11.00
CA LEU A 397 8.27 8.15 12.15
C LEU A 397 8.85 6.74 12.28
N ILE A 398 8.08 5.69 11.94
CA ILE A 398 8.61 4.32 11.88
C ILE A 398 9.71 4.21 10.82
N ALA A 399 9.52 4.79 9.63
CA ALA A 399 10.51 4.81 8.57
C ALA A 399 11.82 5.48 9.02
N VAL A 400 11.73 6.62 9.70
CA VAL A 400 12.89 7.30 10.27
C VAL A 400 13.68 6.38 11.22
N HIS A 401 13.00 5.64 12.10
CA HIS A 401 13.67 4.67 12.95
C HIS A 401 14.29 3.51 12.16
N MET A 402 13.59 2.95 11.17
CA MET A 402 14.14 1.89 10.31
C MET A 402 15.39 2.35 9.55
N MET A 403 15.41 3.59 9.08
CA MET A 403 16.55 4.19 8.38
C MET A 403 17.74 4.40 9.31
N LYS A 404 17.49 4.82 10.56
CA LYS A 404 18.52 5.03 11.58
C LYS A 404 19.10 3.73 12.13
N HIS A 405 18.25 2.77 12.51
CA HIS A 405 18.66 1.59 13.28
C HIS A 405 18.81 0.32 12.44
N SER A 406 18.29 0.29 11.22
CA SER A 406 18.25 -0.92 10.40
C SER A 406 18.77 -0.71 8.97
N GLY A 407 19.27 0.49 8.66
CA GLY A 407 19.94 0.80 7.40
C GLY A 407 19.06 0.74 6.17
N PHE A 408 17.74 0.88 6.34
CA PHE A 408 16.83 1.04 5.21
C PHE A 408 17.12 2.38 4.52
N THR A 409 17.09 2.40 3.19
CA THR A 409 16.89 3.66 2.46
C THR A 409 15.45 4.15 2.65
N ALA A 410 15.17 5.41 2.36
CA ALA A 410 13.82 6.00 2.42
C ALA A 410 12.84 5.21 1.54
N ARG A 411 13.23 4.88 0.31
CA ARG A 411 12.42 4.10 -0.64
C ARG A 411 12.21 2.66 -0.19
N GLU A 412 13.26 2.02 0.35
CA GLU A 412 13.14 0.68 0.96
C GLU A 412 12.18 0.70 2.15
N ALA A 413 12.29 1.70 3.02
CA ALA A 413 11.43 1.84 4.20
C ALA A 413 9.97 2.05 3.80
N ILE A 414 9.69 2.95 2.84
CA ILE A 414 8.34 3.18 2.32
C ILE A 414 7.79 1.91 1.68
N GLY A 415 8.58 1.24 0.83
CA GLY A 415 8.18 0.00 0.17
C GLY A 415 7.84 -1.11 1.15
N TYR A 416 8.70 -1.36 2.14
CA TYR A 416 8.44 -2.33 3.20
C TYR A 416 7.22 -1.97 4.04
N LEU A 417 7.10 -0.71 4.46
CA LEU A 417 5.93 -0.22 5.21
C LEU A 417 4.63 -0.46 4.46
N ARG A 418 4.60 -0.23 3.14
CA ARG A 418 3.40 -0.47 2.31
C ARG A 418 3.12 -1.95 2.08
N ILE A 419 4.14 -2.80 2.03
CA ILE A 419 3.95 -4.27 2.01
C ILE A 419 3.36 -4.75 3.34
N MET A 420 3.84 -4.24 4.48
CA MET A 420 3.33 -4.64 5.79
C MET A 420 1.98 -4.03 6.12
N ARG A 421 1.79 -2.74 5.83
CA ARG A 421 0.58 -1.96 6.06
C ARG A 421 0.32 -1.03 4.87
N PRO A 422 -0.51 -1.47 3.91
CA PRO A 422 -0.87 -0.70 2.72
C PRO A 422 -1.25 0.75 3.00
N GLY A 423 -0.87 1.66 2.10
CA GLY A 423 -1.14 3.10 2.21
C GLY A 423 -0.22 3.89 3.16
N SER A 424 0.75 3.26 3.83
CA SER A 424 1.69 3.95 4.71
C SER A 424 2.56 5.00 3.99
N VAL A 425 2.86 6.10 4.70
CA VAL A 425 3.61 7.29 4.23
C VAL A 425 2.91 8.01 3.06
N ILE A 426 2.35 9.19 3.34
CA ILE A 426 1.39 9.86 2.45
C ILE A 426 1.88 11.25 2.04
N GLY A 427 1.71 11.59 0.76
CA GLY A 427 1.97 12.90 0.20
C GLY A 427 3.40 13.38 0.46
N PRO A 428 3.58 14.59 1.02
CA PRO A 428 4.90 15.22 1.20
C PRO A 428 5.83 14.46 2.16
N GLN A 429 5.30 13.51 2.93
CA GLN A 429 6.09 12.68 3.84
C GLN A 429 7.08 11.76 3.09
N GLN A 430 6.78 11.42 1.84
CA GLN A 430 7.68 10.59 1.02
C GLN A 430 8.98 11.36 0.69
N GLN A 431 8.85 12.59 0.20
CA GLN A 431 9.99 13.47 -0.09
C GLN A 431 10.74 13.86 1.18
N TYR A 432 10.04 14.01 2.30
CA TYR A 432 10.66 14.25 3.60
C TYR A 432 11.65 13.15 3.97
N LEU A 433 11.28 11.87 3.81
CA LEU A 433 12.17 10.76 4.12
C LEU A 433 13.41 10.75 3.21
N GLU A 434 13.27 11.02 1.92
CA GLU A 434 14.42 11.16 1.01
C GLU A 434 15.34 12.32 1.40
N MET A 435 14.76 13.45 1.81
CA MET A 435 15.51 14.60 2.29
C MET A 435 16.29 14.26 3.56
N VAL A 436 15.66 13.59 4.53
CA VAL A 436 16.31 13.11 5.74
C VAL A 436 17.48 12.21 5.37
N GLN A 437 17.26 11.19 4.54
CA GLN A 437 18.34 10.32 4.06
C GLN A 437 19.47 11.15 3.46
N ARG A 438 19.19 11.96 2.44
CA ARG A 438 20.21 12.75 1.73
C ARG A 438 21.03 13.64 2.67
N ALA A 439 20.40 14.22 3.68
CA ALA A 439 21.05 15.15 4.60
C ALA A 439 21.94 14.45 5.64
N THR A 440 21.66 13.19 5.98
CA THR A 440 22.16 12.56 7.22
C THR A 440 22.70 11.15 7.04
N TRP A 441 22.73 10.64 5.80
CA TRP A 441 23.25 9.32 5.48
C TRP A 441 24.77 9.25 5.66
N ASP A 442 25.24 8.31 6.47
CA ASP A 442 26.68 8.06 6.68
C ASP A 442 27.29 7.05 5.71
N GLY A 443 26.47 6.51 4.80
CA GLY A 443 26.83 5.41 3.90
C GLY A 443 26.10 4.10 4.20
N ASN A 444 25.55 3.94 5.41
CA ASN A 444 24.85 2.73 5.84
C ASN A 444 23.53 3.01 6.58
N THR A 445 23.45 4.09 7.34
CA THR A 445 22.28 4.48 8.14
C THR A 445 22.09 6.01 8.12
N VAL A 446 20.92 6.46 8.57
CA VAL A 446 20.72 7.86 8.92
C VAL A 446 21.30 8.16 10.29
N VAL A 447 22.18 9.15 10.36
CA VAL A 447 22.78 9.63 11.62
C VAL A 447 22.16 10.95 12.04
N MET A 448 21.47 10.91 13.17
CA MET A 448 20.81 12.07 13.73
C MET A 448 21.81 12.95 14.50
N PRO A 449 22.08 14.22 14.13
CA PRO A 449 22.87 15.17 14.91
C PRO A 449 22.44 15.26 16.38
N GLU A 450 23.43 15.33 17.26
CA GLU A 450 23.26 15.35 18.72
C GLU A 450 22.59 16.65 19.24
N GLY A 451 22.63 17.74 18.45
CA GLY A 451 22.07 19.06 18.79
C GLY A 451 20.59 19.27 18.44
N SER A 452 20.07 20.47 18.70
CA SER A 452 18.82 20.90 18.07
C SER A 452 19.09 20.99 16.57
N TRP A 453 18.43 20.15 15.80
CA TRP A 453 18.25 20.41 14.40
C TRP A 453 17.61 21.80 14.28
N GLY A 454 18.32 22.76 13.69
CA GLY A 454 17.58 23.87 13.08
C GLY A 454 16.50 23.22 12.21
N GLU A 455 15.28 23.75 12.22
CA GLU A 455 14.22 23.26 11.34
C GLU A 455 14.86 22.90 10.01
N VAL A 456 14.73 21.63 9.60
CA VAL A 456 15.01 21.31 8.20
C VAL A 456 14.12 22.28 7.46
N ARG A 457 14.72 23.33 6.87
CA ARG A 457 14.04 24.63 6.80
C ARG A 457 12.68 24.39 6.19
N ALA A 458 11.61 24.87 6.82
CA ALA A 458 10.29 24.78 6.21
C ALA A 458 10.34 25.29 4.76
N ASP A 459 11.26 26.23 4.47
CA ASP A 459 11.63 26.71 3.15
C ASP A 459 12.19 25.64 2.19
N ASP A 460 12.89 24.59 2.63
CA ASP A 460 13.38 23.50 1.76
C ASP A 460 12.24 22.55 1.37
N CYS A 461 11.33 22.22 2.32
CA CYS A 461 10.10 21.46 2.03
C CYS A 461 9.12 22.29 1.18
N ALA A 462 8.95 23.58 1.48
CA ALA A 462 8.12 24.50 0.72
C ALA A 462 8.73 24.84 -0.64
N ARG A 463 10.06 24.95 -0.75
CA ARG A 463 10.78 25.11 -2.03
C ARG A 463 10.64 23.86 -2.86
N MET A 464 10.84 22.66 -2.32
CA MET A 464 10.64 21.41 -3.06
C MET A 464 9.17 21.21 -3.44
N ALA A 465 8.21 21.49 -2.55
CA ALA A 465 6.79 21.46 -2.88
C ALA A 465 6.42 22.51 -3.94
N SER A 466 7.05 23.70 -3.90
CA SER A 466 6.87 24.76 -4.89
C SER A 466 7.54 24.41 -6.23
N GLU A 467 8.73 23.82 -6.22
CA GLU A 467 9.46 23.33 -7.40
C GLU A 467 8.69 22.19 -8.08
N VAL A 468 8.12 21.27 -7.30
CA VAL A 468 7.21 20.22 -7.79
C VAL A 468 5.91 20.81 -8.32
N ALA A 469 5.28 21.75 -7.60
CA ALA A 469 4.07 22.45 -8.08
C ALA A 469 4.35 23.30 -9.33
N GLN A 470 5.56 23.82 -9.48
CA GLN A 470 6.01 24.58 -10.65
C GLN A 470 6.35 23.66 -11.82
N ALA A 471 6.97 22.50 -11.59
CA ALA A 471 7.17 21.46 -12.59
C ALA A 471 5.83 20.89 -13.10
N VAL A 472 4.84 20.72 -12.22
CA VAL A 472 3.46 20.34 -12.58
C VAL A 472 2.78 21.42 -13.42
N ARG A 473 2.94 22.71 -13.07
CA ARG A 473 2.42 23.85 -13.85
C ARG A 473 3.10 23.99 -15.22
N ASN A 474 4.42 23.88 -15.27
CA ASN A 474 5.20 23.96 -16.51
C ASN A 474 4.91 22.77 -17.44
N GLY A 475 4.70 21.58 -16.88
CA GLY A 475 4.27 20.40 -17.63
C GLY A 475 2.83 20.45 -18.14
N ARG A 476 1.95 21.28 -17.56
CA ARG A 476 0.61 21.58 -18.12
C ARG A 476 0.68 22.59 -19.25
N ALA A 477 1.49 23.64 -19.12
CA ALA A 477 1.67 24.67 -20.16
C ALA A 477 2.29 24.12 -21.47
N GLN A 478 3.08 23.04 -21.41
CA GLN A 478 3.59 22.35 -22.60
C GLN A 478 2.58 21.44 -23.30
N VAL A 479 1.52 21.01 -22.60
CA VAL A 479 0.46 20.14 -23.15
C VAL A 479 -0.69 20.99 -23.69
N ASP A 480 -0.98 22.13 -23.08
CA ASP A 480 -2.03 23.07 -23.52
C ASP A 480 -1.58 24.00 -24.67
N GLY A 481 -0.32 23.88 -25.11
CA GLY A 481 0.30 24.73 -26.15
C GLY A 481 0.82 23.98 -27.38
N ALA A 482 0.50 22.70 -27.54
CA ALA A 482 0.91 21.85 -28.68
C ALA A 482 -0.29 21.44 -29.55
#